data_AF-A0A7X9KEF2-F1
#
_entry.id   AF-A0A7X9KEF2-F1
#
_cell.length_a   1.000
_cell.length_b   1.000
_cell.length_c   1.000
_cell.angle_alpha   90.00
_cell.angle_beta   90.00
_cell.angle_gamma   90.00
#
_symmetry.space_group_name_H-M   'P 1'
#
loop_
_entity.id
_entity.type
_entity.pdbx_description
1 polymer ?
#
loop_
_entity_poly.entity_id
_entity_poly.type
_entity_poly.pdbx_seq_one_letter_code
_entity_poly.pdbx_strand_id
1 'polypeptide(L)'
;GTHDNNTARGWFESEATPLAREQLSALVGGAVTGGDVSYKMVELALSSRARFALYPMQDLLGLGAEARLNTPGKPRGNWLWRVREEQLLNAPAGELTAISARHGRISPGRQNSPGVR
;
A
#
# COMPACT_ATOMS: atom_id res chain seq x y z
N GLY A 1 5.21 -2.05 -3.77
CA GLY A 1 6.47 -2.20 -4.53
C GLY A 1 7.64 -2.41 -3.58
N THR A 2 8.86 -2.11 -4.02
CA THR A 2 10.08 -2.03 -3.19
C THR A 2 10.47 -0.57 -2.95
N HIS A 3 11.62 -0.32 -2.32
CA HIS A 3 12.16 1.03 -2.14
C HIS A 3 12.57 1.72 -3.45
N ASP A 4 12.83 0.96 -4.52
CA ASP A 4 13.23 1.50 -5.84
C ASP A 4 12.04 1.92 -6.71
N ASN A 5 10.86 1.42 -6.38
CA ASN A 5 9.63 1.77 -7.07
C ASN A 5 9.08 3.12 -6.57
N ASN A 6 8.26 3.74 -7.40
CA ASN A 6 7.35 4.78 -6.92
C ASN A 6 6.34 4.19 -5.92
N THR A 7 5.64 5.01 -5.15
CA THR A 7 4.48 4.56 -4.36
C THR A 7 3.40 4.03 -5.31
N ALA A 8 2.51 3.17 -4.83
CA ALA A 8 1.40 2.64 -5.63
C ALA A 8 0.57 3.78 -6.24
N ARG A 9 0.27 4.81 -5.43
CA ARG A 9 -0.43 6.01 -5.89
C ARG A 9 0.40 6.83 -6.88
N GLY A 10 1.66 7.11 -6.59
CA GLY A 10 2.55 7.86 -7.49
C GLY A 10 2.72 7.16 -8.84
N TRP A 11 2.92 5.84 -8.83
CA TRP A 11 2.92 5.01 -10.03
C TRP A 11 1.58 5.11 -10.77
N PHE A 12 0.45 4.91 -10.09
CA PHE A 12 -0.86 4.94 -10.73
C PHE A 12 -1.13 6.28 -11.39
N GLU A 13 -0.92 7.39 -10.68
CA GLU A 13 -1.25 8.74 -11.15
C GLU A 13 -0.34 9.21 -12.29
N SER A 14 0.95 8.85 -12.27
CA SER A 14 1.95 9.47 -13.14
C SER A 14 2.78 8.53 -14.05
N GLU A 15 2.83 7.23 -13.78
CA GLU A 15 3.69 6.27 -14.50
C GLU A 15 2.90 5.14 -15.18
N ALA A 16 1.73 4.77 -14.66
CA ALA A 16 0.91 3.68 -15.16
C ALA A 16 0.29 4.01 -16.52
N THR A 17 0.50 3.13 -17.49
CA THR A 17 -0.13 3.22 -18.82
C THR A 17 -1.64 2.96 -18.73
N PRO A 18 -2.44 3.41 -19.71
CA PRO A 18 -3.87 3.11 -19.76
C PRO A 18 -4.16 1.60 -19.69
N LEU A 19 -3.37 0.78 -20.40
CA LEU A 19 -3.48 -0.68 -20.36
C LEU A 19 -3.23 -1.24 -18.94
N ALA A 20 -2.19 -0.75 -18.24
CA ALA A 20 -1.91 -1.21 -16.88
C ALA A 20 -3.04 -0.84 -15.91
N ARG A 21 -3.66 0.34 -16.07
CA ARG A 21 -4.80 0.78 -15.25
C ARG A 21 -6.05 -0.07 -15.54
N GLU A 22 -6.29 -0.42 -16.80
CA GLU A 22 -7.38 -1.31 -17.21
C GLU A 22 -7.19 -2.71 -16.63
N GLN A 23 -5.99 -3.29 -16.76
CA GLN A 23 -5.65 -4.60 -16.20
C GLN A 23 -5.81 -4.63 -14.68
N LEU A 24 -5.38 -3.58 -13.99
CA LEU A 24 -5.58 -3.46 -12.55
C LEU A 24 -7.07 -3.39 -12.20
N SER A 25 -7.86 -2.59 -12.94
CA SER A 25 -9.31 -2.49 -12.73
C SER A 25 -10.02 -3.82 -12.93
N ALA A 26 -9.63 -4.59 -13.94
CA ALA A 26 -10.13 -5.94 -14.18
C ALA A 26 -9.75 -6.90 -13.04
N LEU A 27 -8.52 -6.83 -12.55
CA LEU A 27 -8.03 -7.68 -11.45
C LEU A 27 -8.75 -7.41 -10.13
N VAL A 28 -9.05 -6.14 -9.83
CA VAL A 28 -9.79 -5.77 -8.61
C VAL A 28 -11.32 -5.89 -8.77
N GLY A 29 -11.81 -6.14 -9.99
CA GLY A 29 -13.24 -6.24 -10.29
C GLY A 29 -14.00 -4.91 -10.24
N GLY A 30 -13.36 -3.78 -10.55
CA GLY A 30 -13.99 -2.47 -10.51
C GLY A 30 -13.06 -1.30 -10.83
N ALA A 31 -13.61 -0.09 -10.87
CA ALA A 31 -12.83 1.13 -11.14
C ALA A 31 -11.78 1.37 -10.04
N VAL A 32 -10.60 1.86 -10.43
CA VAL A 32 -9.50 2.22 -9.51
C VAL A 32 -9.21 3.70 -9.65
N THR A 33 -8.98 4.36 -8.51
CA THR A 33 -8.68 5.79 -8.43
C THR A 33 -7.35 6.01 -7.72
N GLY A 34 -6.74 7.18 -7.88
CA GLY A 34 -5.53 7.55 -7.13
C GLY A 34 -5.73 7.51 -5.61
N GLY A 35 -6.96 7.73 -5.13
CA GLY A 35 -7.29 7.69 -3.70
C GLY A 35 -7.39 6.28 -3.11
N ASP A 36 -7.64 5.25 -3.92
CA ASP A 36 -7.87 3.87 -3.42
C ASP A 36 -6.86 2.84 -3.92
N VAL A 37 -6.03 3.19 -4.91
CA VAL A 37 -5.10 2.24 -5.54
C VAL A 37 -4.14 1.60 -4.56
N SER A 38 -3.61 2.35 -3.60
CA SER A 38 -2.66 1.81 -2.62
C SER A 38 -3.32 0.74 -1.74
N TYR A 39 -4.52 1.02 -1.23
CA TYR A 39 -5.29 0.06 -0.43
C TYR A 39 -5.63 -1.19 -1.25
N LYS A 40 -6.10 -1.02 -2.50
CA LYS A 40 -6.45 -2.15 -3.37
C LYS A 40 -5.24 -3.02 -3.71
N MET A 41 -4.07 -2.42 -3.96
CA MET A 41 -2.85 -3.17 -4.20
C MET A 41 -2.35 -3.90 -2.95
N VAL A 42 -2.50 -3.31 -1.75
CA VAL A 42 -2.23 -4.00 -0.48
C VAL A 42 -3.18 -5.19 -0.29
N GLU A 43 -4.48 -5.01 -0.56
CA GLU A 43 -5.47 -6.09 -0.47
C GLU A 43 -5.15 -7.25 -1.44
N LEU A 44 -4.74 -6.95 -2.67
CA LEU A 44 -4.28 -7.96 -3.63
C LEU A 44 -3.02 -8.71 -3.15
N ALA A 45 -2.07 -8.02 -2.53
CA ALA A 45 -0.90 -8.67 -1.95
C ALA A 45 -1.29 -9.62 -0.81
N LEU A 46 -2.22 -9.19 0.05
CA LEU A 46 -2.77 -9.99 1.14
C LEU A 46 -3.57 -11.19 0.62
N SER A 47 -4.33 -11.06 -0.47
CA SER A 47 -5.14 -12.15 -1.02
C SER A 47 -4.33 -13.22 -1.77
N SER A 48 -3.06 -12.94 -2.10
CA SER A 48 -2.18 -13.88 -2.80
C SER A 48 -1.90 -15.16 -1.99
N ARG A 49 -1.44 -16.21 -2.68
CA ARG A 49 -0.97 -17.46 -2.02
C ARG A 49 0.43 -17.35 -1.40
N ALA A 50 1.07 -16.18 -1.47
CA ALA A 50 2.40 -15.98 -0.92
C ALA A 50 2.40 -16.15 0.61
N ARG A 51 3.42 -16.81 1.15
CA ARG A 51 3.59 -16.98 2.61
C ARG A 51 3.73 -15.63 3.32
N PHE A 52 4.45 -14.70 2.71
CA PHE A 52 4.64 -13.34 3.22
C PHE A 52 4.08 -12.31 2.23
N ALA A 53 3.37 -11.33 2.76
CA ALA A 53 2.94 -10.15 2.02
C ALA A 53 3.62 -8.94 2.69
N LEU A 54 4.48 -8.25 1.94
CA LEU A 54 5.20 -7.07 2.37
C LEU A 54 4.78 -5.89 1.50
N TYR A 55 4.54 -4.75 2.13
CA TYR A 55 4.15 -3.52 1.45
C TYR A 55 4.87 -2.33 2.10
N PRO A 56 5.31 -1.33 1.31
CA PRO A 56 5.91 -0.10 1.83
C PRO A 56 4.96 0.66 2.75
N MET A 57 5.51 1.33 3.76
CA MET A 57 4.71 2.17 4.66
C MET A 57 4.02 3.33 3.92
N GLN A 58 4.61 3.82 2.83
CA GLN A 58 4.00 4.82 1.96
C GLN A 58 2.67 4.35 1.35
N ASP A 59 2.59 3.08 0.97
CA ASP A 59 1.38 2.49 0.38
C ASP A 59 0.31 2.28 1.45
N LEU A 60 0.70 1.89 2.67
CA LEU A 60 -0.19 1.84 3.83
C LEU A 60 -0.81 3.21 4.14
N LEU A 61 -0.02 4.27 4.01
CA LEU A 61 -0.43 5.65 4.26
C LEU A 61 -1.09 6.34 3.05
N GLY A 62 -1.21 5.67 1.90
CA GLY A 62 -1.83 6.23 0.69
C GLY A 62 -1.08 7.43 0.08
N LEU A 63 0.23 7.55 0.30
CA LEU A 63 1.03 8.70 -0.11
C LEU A 63 1.37 8.67 -1.61
N GLY A 64 1.52 9.85 -2.21
CA GLY A 64 1.87 10.02 -3.62
C GLY A 64 3.37 9.93 -3.89
N ALA A 65 3.77 10.39 -5.08
CA ALA A 65 5.15 10.32 -5.55
C ALA A 65 6.14 11.14 -4.70
N GLU A 66 5.66 12.11 -3.92
CA GLU A 66 6.45 12.88 -2.95
C GLU A 66 7.07 12.00 -1.85
N ALA A 67 6.52 10.81 -1.63
CA ALA A 67 7.01 9.86 -0.64
C ALA A 67 7.92 8.75 -1.23
N ARG A 68 8.26 8.82 -2.52
CA ARG A 68 9.15 7.84 -3.16
C ARG A 68 10.51 7.79 -2.46
N LEU A 69 10.96 6.59 -2.11
CA LEU A 69 12.18 6.41 -1.33
C LEU A 69 13.44 6.47 -2.19
N ASN A 70 13.47 5.77 -3.33
CA ASN A 70 14.60 5.80 -4.25
C ASN A 70 14.13 5.89 -5.71
N THR A 71 14.89 6.62 -6.53
CA THR A 71 14.80 6.60 -7.99
C THR A 71 16.15 6.12 -8.54
N PRO A 72 16.26 4.84 -8.95
CA PRO A 72 17.49 4.32 -9.53
C PRO A 72 18.00 5.19 -10.68
N GLY A 73 19.30 5.42 -10.73
CA GLY A 73 19.96 6.28 -11.73
C GLY A 73 19.91 7.78 -11.42
N LYS A 74 19.16 8.24 -10.40
CA LYS A 74 19.27 9.63 -9.92
C LYS A 74 20.34 9.73 -8.82
N PRO A 75 21.34 10.61 -8.93
CA PRO A 75 22.43 10.71 -7.95
C PRO A 75 22.04 11.47 -6.66
N ARG A 76 20.91 12.18 -6.64
CA ARG A 76 20.47 13.02 -5.50
C ARG A 76 18.96 12.91 -5.29
N GLY A 77 18.51 13.25 -4.09
CA GLY A 77 17.08 13.31 -3.73
C GLY A 77 16.47 11.97 -3.30
N ASN A 78 17.28 10.94 -3.06
CA ASN A 78 16.84 9.62 -2.59
C ASN A 78 17.07 9.46 -1.09
N TRP A 79 16.38 8.50 -0.47
CA TRP A 79 16.54 8.10 0.94
C TRP A 79 16.18 9.18 1.95
N LEU A 80 15.45 10.22 1.52
CA LEU A 80 15.07 11.37 2.35
C LEU A 80 13.69 11.21 3.00
N TRP A 81 12.83 10.34 2.45
CA TRP A 81 11.49 10.18 2.99
C TRP A 81 11.54 9.63 4.42
N ARG A 82 10.74 10.25 5.29
CA ARG A 82 10.55 9.84 6.68
C ARG A 82 9.06 9.90 6.99
N VAL A 83 8.58 8.90 7.70
CA VAL A 83 7.24 8.96 8.28
C VAL A 83 7.19 10.05 9.34
N ARG A 84 6.11 10.83 9.33
CA ARG A 84 5.82 11.84 10.36
C ARG A 84 4.93 11.25 11.44
N GLU A 85 5.03 11.75 12.66
CA GLU A 85 4.31 11.21 13.81
C GLU A 85 2.78 11.23 13.61
N GLU A 86 2.26 12.33 13.08
CA GLU A 86 0.84 12.48 12.77
C GLU A 86 0.36 11.49 11.69
N GLN A 87 1.25 11.04 10.79
CA GLN A 87 0.89 10.03 9.80
C GLN A 87 0.74 8.64 10.46
N LEU A 88 1.55 8.35 11.48
CA LEU A 88 1.42 7.09 12.24
C LEU A 88 0.17 7.11 13.11
N LEU A 89 -0.13 8.23 13.76
CA LEU A 89 -1.32 8.38 14.61
C LEU A 89 -2.62 8.24 13.80
N ASN A 90 -2.62 8.71 12.54
CA ASN A 90 -3.76 8.62 11.64
C ASN A 90 -3.69 7.42 10.69
N ALA A 91 -2.76 6.49 10.90
CA ALA A 91 -2.64 5.31 10.06
C ALA A 91 -3.92 4.45 10.18
N PRO A 92 -4.40 3.83 9.07
CA PRO A 92 -5.61 3.02 9.05
C PRO A 92 -5.37 1.63 9.68
N ALA A 93 -4.97 1.60 10.96
CA ALA A 93 -4.56 0.38 11.66
C ALA A 93 -5.74 -0.60 11.84
N GLY A 94 -6.95 -0.07 12.06
CA GLY A 94 -8.17 -0.86 12.16
C GLY A 94 -8.51 -1.55 10.84
N GLU A 95 -8.51 -0.79 9.75
CA GLU A 95 -8.73 -1.30 8.39
C GLU A 95 -7.66 -2.32 8.02
N LEU A 96 -6.38 -2.04 8.31
CA LEU A 96 -5.28 -2.96 8.05
C LEU A 96 -5.44 -4.28 8.79
N THR A 97 -5.89 -4.21 10.05
CA THR A 97 -6.19 -5.40 10.86
C THR A 97 -7.35 -6.19 10.24
N ALA A 98 -8.42 -5.50 9.83
CA ALA A 98 -9.60 -6.13 9.22
C ALA A 98 -9.28 -6.80 7.88
N ILE A 99 -8.54 -6.16 6.98
CA ILE A 99 -8.16 -6.77 5.70
C ILE A 99 -7.17 -7.92 5.89
N SER A 100 -6.24 -7.79 6.84
CA SER A 100 -5.32 -8.88 7.16
C SER A 100 -6.08 -10.09 7.70
N ALA A 101 -7.09 -9.88 8.56
CA ALA A 101 -7.93 -10.95 9.09
C ALA A 101 -8.76 -11.63 8.00
N ARG A 102 -9.38 -10.85 7.10
CA ARG A 102 -10.15 -11.34 5.95
C ARG A 102 -9.35 -12.30 5.06
N HIS A 103 -8.04 -12.07 4.94
CA HIS A 103 -7.14 -12.90 4.14
C HIS A 103 -6.34 -13.92 4.97
N GLY A 104 -6.73 -14.19 6.22
CA GLY A 104 -6.09 -15.20 7.05
C GLY A 104 -4.65 -14.88 7.47
N ARG A 105 -4.30 -13.59 7.52
CA ARG A 105 -2.93 -13.11 7.82
C ARG A 105 -2.79 -12.52 9.22
N ILE A 106 -3.60 -12.97 10.17
CA ILE A 106 -3.48 -12.58 11.58
C ILE A 106 -3.26 -13.82 12.45
N SER A 107 -2.46 -13.65 13.51
CA SER A 107 -2.28 -14.71 14.49
C SER A 107 -3.61 -15.04 15.20
N PRO A 108 -3.90 -16.32 15.49
CA PRO A 108 -5.16 -16.74 16.13
C PRO A 108 -5.51 -15.99 17.42
N GLY A 109 -4.51 -15.55 18.20
CA GLY A 109 -4.71 -14.82 19.45
C GLY A 109 -5.19 -13.36 19.31
N ARG A 110 -5.15 -12.76 18.11
CA ARG A 110 -5.62 -11.37 17.87
C ARG A 110 -7.06 -11.28 17.39
N GLN A 111 -7.72 -12.38 17.05
CA GLN A 111 -9.10 -12.37 16.54
C GLN A 111 -10.15 -11.95 17.60
N ASN A 112 -9.80 -12.02 18.90
CA ASN A 112 -10.72 -11.79 20.02
C ASN A 112 -10.38 -10.56 20.89
N SER A 113 -9.54 -9.64 20.43
CA SER A 113 -9.25 -8.42 21.20
C SER A 113 -10.26 -7.32 20.86
N PRO A 114 -11.12 -6.88 21.79
CA PRO A 114 -11.97 -5.72 21.55
C PRO A 114 -11.07 -4.51 21.33
N GLY A 115 -11.33 -3.77 20.25
CA GLY A 115 -10.51 -2.64 19.82
C GLY A 115 -10.20 -1.70 20.97
N VAL A 116 -8.91 -1.37 21.12
CA VAL A 116 -8.47 -0.28 21.97
C VAL A 116 -9.14 0.99 21.43
N ARG A 117 -9.95 1.61 22.29
CA ARG A 117 -10.60 2.91 22.05
C ARG A 117 -9.57 4.02 21.96
#